data_AF-A0A6M0LD11-F1
#
_entry.id   AF-A0A6M0LD11-F1
#
_cell.length_a   1.000
_cell.length_b   1.000
_cell.length_c   1.000
_cell.angle_alpha   90.00
_cell.angle_beta   90.00
_cell.angle_gamma   90.00
#
_symmetry.space_group_name_H-M   'P 1'
#
loop_
_entity.id
_entity.type
_entity.pdbx_description
1 polymer ?
#
loop_
_entity_poly.entity_id
_entity_poly.type
_entity_poly.pdbx_seq_one_letter_code
_entity_poly.pdbx_strand_id
1 'polypeptide(L)'
;MITVEEKNELEQVLCSKLKNIKIKTSENGDSTYKVPFVGGDFLVEVSNQELAKAVNIAIKMLEELDSLANSEYNREAMEELCNKANKEASAIKTVLIYESIQNDNLKKLTIEAAEVMRVGGAYWMFVVRPSLSTSLFFALNEMIHCFDDEDMHNRIAYFLVGSILSMQRVPIDQEDDADGKLNK
;
A
#
# COMPACT_ATOMS: atom_id res chain seq x y z
N MET A 1 -6.98 -19.02 -0.01
CA MET A 1 -7.77 -18.38 1.08
C MET A 1 -6.99 -18.46 2.37
N ILE A 2 -6.52 -17.31 2.85
CA ILE A 2 -5.72 -17.16 4.08
C ILE A 2 -6.60 -17.45 5.31
N THR A 3 -6.11 -18.30 6.21
CA THR A 3 -6.79 -18.69 7.46
C THR A 3 -6.74 -17.57 8.52
N VAL A 4 -7.58 -17.67 9.55
CA VAL A 4 -7.60 -16.68 10.66
C VAL A 4 -6.28 -16.67 11.43
N GLU A 5 -5.64 -17.84 11.58
CA GLU A 5 -4.35 -17.98 12.26
C GLU A 5 -3.25 -17.28 11.47
N GLU A 6 -3.16 -17.54 10.16
CA GLU A 6 -2.21 -16.86 9.26
C GLU A 6 -2.42 -15.33 9.25
N LYS A 7 -3.67 -14.85 9.31
CA LYS A 7 -3.97 -13.41 9.42
C LYS A 7 -3.41 -12.79 10.69
N ASN A 8 -3.63 -13.44 11.83
CA ASN A 8 -3.14 -12.96 13.13
C ASN A 8 -1.60 -12.96 13.17
N GLU A 9 -0.98 -14.00 12.64
CA GLU A 9 0.48 -14.08 12.52
C GLU A 9 1.02 -12.97 11.61
N LEU A 10 0.40 -12.78 10.45
CA LEU A 10 0.75 -11.74 9.50
C LEU A 10 0.63 -10.34 10.10
N GLU A 11 -0.45 -10.05 10.83
CA GLU A 11 -0.64 -8.79 11.54
C GLU A 11 0.48 -8.54 12.55
N GLN A 12 0.83 -9.56 13.36
CA GLN A 12 1.90 -9.46 14.35
C GLN A 12 3.27 -9.24 13.70
N VAL A 13 3.58 -9.98 12.63
CA VAL A 13 4.84 -9.85 11.88
C VAL A 13 4.94 -8.45 11.26
N LEU A 14 3.89 -7.97 10.59
CA LEU A 14 3.87 -6.65 9.96
C LEU A 14 4.01 -5.53 10.99
N CYS A 15 3.23 -5.57 12.07
CA CYS A 15 3.32 -4.58 13.15
C CYS A 15 4.72 -4.58 13.78
N SER A 16 5.33 -5.74 14.00
CA SER A 16 6.68 -5.85 14.57
C SER A 16 7.73 -5.28 13.62
N LYS A 17 7.67 -5.61 12.32
CA LYS A 17 8.56 -5.05 11.30
C LYS A 17 8.46 -3.53 11.23
N LEU A 18 7.23 -2.98 11.26
CA LEU A 18 7.00 -1.53 11.21
C LEU A 18 7.50 -0.83 12.49
N LYS A 19 7.33 -1.44 13.67
CA LYS A 19 7.87 -0.90 14.92
C LYS A 19 9.40 -0.82 14.92
N ASN A 20 10.09 -1.74 14.24
CA ASN A 20 11.55 -1.75 14.16
C ASN A 20 12.13 -0.63 13.28
N ILE A 21 11.32 -0.03 12.39
CA ILE A 21 11.72 1.09 11.51
C ILE A 21 11.22 2.45 12.00
N LYS A 22 10.72 2.50 13.24
CA LYS A 22 10.30 3.72 13.91
C LYS A 22 11.52 4.58 14.25
N ILE A 23 11.46 5.87 13.92
CA ILE A 23 12.54 6.83 14.20
C ILE A 23 12.28 7.58 15.50
N LYS A 24 11.07 8.11 15.65
CA LYS A 24 10.70 8.97 16.78
C LYS A 24 9.22 8.88 17.12
N THR A 25 8.88 9.37 18.31
CA THR A 25 7.51 9.62 18.74
C THR A 25 7.40 11.10 19.08
N SER A 26 6.41 11.76 18.48
CA SER A 26 6.07 13.14 18.77
C SER A 26 5.28 13.26 20.08
N GLU A 27 5.23 14.46 20.65
CA GLU A 27 4.56 14.72 21.93
C GLU A 27 3.04 14.43 21.89
N ASN A 28 2.43 14.51 20.71
CA ASN A 28 1.02 14.17 20.49
C ASN A 28 0.75 12.64 20.49
N GLY A 29 1.78 11.80 20.61
CA GLY A 29 1.67 10.34 20.62
C GLY A 29 1.82 9.67 19.24
N ASP A 30 1.88 10.44 18.16
CA ASP A 30 2.15 9.92 16.82
C ASP A 30 3.61 9.46 16.71
N SER A 31 3.88 8.53 15.80
CA SER A 31 5.22 8.00 15.57
C SER A 31 5.62 8.19 14.11
N THR A 32 6.86 8.63 13.90
CA THR A 32 7.45 8.74 12.57
C THR A 32 8.17 7.44 12.23
N TYR A 33 7.88 6.89 11.06
CA TYR A 33 8.46 5.66 10.54
C TYR A 33 9.23 5.95 9.25
N LYS A 34 10.41 5.35 9.09
CA LYS A 34 11.15 5.34 7.82
C LYS A 34 10.84 4.07 7.06
N VAL A 35 9.86 4.15 6.16
CA VAL A 35 9.31 2.99 5.46
C VAL A 35 10.08 2.76 4.15
N PRO A 36 10.75 1.61 3.99
CA PRO A 36 11.33 1.22 2.70
C PRO A 36 10.21 0.92 1.70
N PHE A 37 10.26 1.53 0.52
CA PHE A 37 9.23 1.35 -0.50
C PHE A 37 9.79 1.49 -1.92
N VAL A 38 8.94 1.26 -2.93
CA VAL A 38 9.35 1.30 -4.34
C VAL A 38 9.95 2.67 -4.67
N GLY A 39 11.22 2.67 -5.09
CA GLY A 39 11.95 3.88 -5.47
C GLY A 39 12.68 4.58 -4.31
N GLY A 40 12.62 4.05 -3.08
CA GLY A 40 13.38 4.56 -1.93
C GLY A 40 12.59 4.55 -0.63
N ASP A 41 13.26 4.99 0.43
CA ASP A 41 12.63 5.14 1.74
C ASP A 41 11.76 6.41 1.77
N PHE A 42 10.69 6.41 2.57
CA PHE A 42 9.92 7.61 2.87
C PHE A 42 9.60 7.74 4.36
N LEU A 43 9.31 8.96 4.80
CA LEU A 43 8.84 9.20 6.16
C LEU A 43 7.31 9.25 6.19
N VAL A 44 6.73 8.70 7.25
CA VAL A 44 5.29 8.81 7.51
C VAL A 44 5.07 8.98 9.01
N GLU A 45 4.15 9.86 9.37
CA GLU A 45 3.74 10.09 10.76
C GLU A 45 2.32 9.57 10.97
N VAL A 46 2.19 8.57 11.84
CA VAL A 46 0.91 7.94 12.18
C VAL A 46 0.89 7.52 13.65
N SER A 47 -0.30 7.55 14.23
CA SER A 47 -0.57 6.94 15.52
C SER A 47 -0.46 5.41 15.46
N ASN A 48 -0.28 4.76 16.60
CA ASN A 48 -0.30 3.29 16.69
C ASN A 48 -1.63 2.70 16.20
N GLN A 49 -2.74 3.43 16.39
CA GLN A 49 -4.06 2.99 15.95
C GLN A 49 -4.20 3.06 14.42
N GLU A 50 -3.74 4.15 13.80
CA GLU A 50 -3.73 4.27 12.33
C GLU A 50 -2.82 3.21 11.70
N LEU A 51 -1.65 2.95 12.28
CA LEU A 51 -0.76 1.88 11.82
C LEU A 51 -1.43 0.51 11.86
N ALA A 52 -2.07 0.15 12.98
CA ALA A 52 -2.78 -1.13 13.11
C ALA A 52 -3.95 -1.25 12.13
N LYS A 53 -4.68 -0.15 11.89
CA LYS A 53 -5.75 -0.12 10.87
C LYS A 53 -5.19 -0.29 9.47
N ALA A 54 -4.10 0.39 9.12
CA ALA A 54 -3.44 0.25 7.83
C ALA A 54 -2.99 -1.19 7.56
N VAL A 55 -2.42 -1.85 8.57
CA VAL A 55 -2.05 -3.28 8.51
C VAL A 55 -3.29 -4.16 8.25
N ASN A 56 -4.35 -3.97 9.02
CA ASN A 56 -5.59 -4.73 8.85
C ASN A 56 -6.22 -4.52 7.46
N ILE A 57 -6.21 -3.28 6.94
CA ILE A 57 -6.71 -2.99 5.60
C ILE A 57 -5.85 -3.66 4.53
N ALA A 58 -4.52 -3.64 4.67
CA ALA A 58 -3.62 -4.33 3.73
C ALA A 58 -3.86 -5.84 3.68
N ILE A 59 -4.10 -6.49 4.84
CA ILE A 59 -4.44 -7.92 4.91
C ILE A 59 -5.77 -8.20 4.20
N LYS A 60 -6.80 -7.38 4.43
CA LYS A 60 -8.09 -7.53 3.73
C LYS A 60 -7.95 -7.31 2.22
N MET A 61 -7.13 -6.34 1.79
CA MET A 61 -6.82 -6.15 0.38
C MET A 61 -6.12 -7.37 -0.21
N LEU A 62 -5.16 -7.96 0.51
CA LEU A 62 -4.49 -9.20 0.09
C LEU A 62 -5.49 -10.34 -0.11
N GLU A 63 -6.47 -10.51 0.78
CA GLU A 63 -7.50 -11.55 0.64
C GLU A 63 -8.37 -11.37 -0.60
N GLU A 64 -8.76 -10.13 -0.90
CA GLU A 64 -9.52 -9.83 -2.12
C GLU A 64 -8.68 -10.10 -3.38
N LEU A 65 -7.39 -9.78 -3.35
CA LEU A 65 -6.47 -10.08 -4.46
C LEU A 65 -6.22 -11.59 -4.60
N ASP A 66 -6.12 -12.34 -3.49
CA ASP A 66 -6.04 -13.81 -3.49
C ASP A 66 -7.28 -14.41 -4.14
N SER A 67 -8.47 -13.89 -3.79
CA SER A 67 -9.72 -14.33 -4.42
C SER A 67 -9.71 -14.09 -5.94
N LEU A 68 -9.28 -12.91 -6.39
CA LEU A 68 -9.19 -12.57 -7.81
C LEU A 68 -8.18 -13.45 -8.57
N ALA A 69 -7.00 -13.69 -7.99
CA ALA A 69 -5.97 -14.55 -8.57
C ALA A 69 -6.41 -16.01 -8.71
N ASN A 70 -7.30 -16.49 -7.83
CA ASN A 70 -7.81 -17.86 -7.86
C ASN A 70 -9.10 -18.03 -8.69
N SER A 71 -9.72 -16.96 -9.20
CA SER A 71 -11.04 -17.04 -9.84
C SER A 71 -11.16 -16.31 -11.19
N GLU A 72 -10.64 -15.09 -11.30
CA GLU A 72 -10.89 -14.21 -12.44
C GLU A 72 -9.64 -13.99 -13.30
N TYR A 73 -8.46 -13.99 -12.68
CA TYR A 73 -7.21 -13.63 -13.35
C TYR A 73 -6.22 -14.78 -13.34
N ASN A 74 -5.78 -15.17 -14.53
CA ASN A 74 -4.61 -16.01 -14.74
C ASN A 74 -3.52 -15.22 -15.49
N ARG A 75 -2.38 -15.86 -15.77
CA ARG A 75 -1.24 -15.20 -16.44
C ARG A 75 -1.62 -14.59 -17.78
N GLU A 76 -2.37 -15.32 -18.61
CA GLU A 76 -2.80 -14.85 -19.94
C GLU A 76 -3.71 -13.62 -19.83
N ALA A 77 -4.71 -13.67 -18.94
CA ALA A 77 -5.61 -12.54 -18.70
C ALA A 77 -4.85 -11.28 -18.22
N MET A 78 -3.86 -11.45 -17.35
CA MET A 78 -3.01 -10.34 -16.91
C MET A 78 -2.11 -9.79 -18.01
N GLU A 79 -1.53 -10.65 -18.84
CA GLU A 79 -0.72 -10.24 -19.99
C GLU A 79 -1.56 -9.47 -21.03
N GLU A 80 -2.78 -9.92 -21.33
CA GLU A 80 -3.70 -9.20 -22.20
C GLU A 80 -4.05 -7.81 -21.64
N LEU A 81 -4.35 -7.75 -20.35
CA LEU A 81 -4.64 -6.49 -19.67
C LEU A 81 -3.44 -5.53 -19.71
N CYS A 82 -2.23 -6.02 -19.43
CA CYS A 82 -0.98 -5.27 -19.57
C CYS A 82 -0.80 -4.74 -21.00
N ASN A 83 -0.99 -5.60 -22.01
CA ASN A 83 -0.84 -5.25 -23.42
C ASN A 83 -1.85 -4.21 -23.87
N LYS A 84 -3.09 -4.28 -23.38
CA LYS A 84 -4.11 -3.27 -23.62
C LYS A 84 -3.73 -1.94 -22.95
N ALA A 85 -3.37 -1.98 -21.68
CA ALA A 85 -3.03 -0.80 -20.88
C ALA A 85 -1.77 -0.07 -21.42
N ASN A 86 -0.79 -0.80 -21.95
CA ASN A 86 0.44 -0.22 -22.50
C ASN A 86 0.26 0.50 -23.84
N LYS A 87 -0.87 0.31 -24.53
CA LYS A 87 -1.20 1.04 -25.77
C LYS A 87 -1.86 2.40 -25.50
N GLU A 88 -2.22 2.66 -24.26
CA GLU A 88 -2.97 3.86 -23.86
C GLU A 88 -2.05 4.94 -23.26
N ALA A 89 -2.52 6.19 -23.27
CA ALA A 89 -1.87 7.28 -22.55
C ALA A 89 -1.85 7.00 -21.03
N SER A 90 -0.85 7.51 -20.30
CA SER A 90 -0.62 7.11 -18.89
C SER A 90 -1.83 7.30 -17.98
N ALA A 91 -2.59 8.39 -18.15
CA ALA A 91 -3.80 8.64 -17.36
C ALA A 91 -4.90 7.59 -17.66
N ILE A 92 -5.08 7.22 -18.94
CA ILE A 92 -6.05 6.21 -19.36
C ILE A 92 -5.59 4.83 -18.89
N LYS A 93 -4.29 4.52 -19.00
CA LYS A 93 -3.68 3.30 -18.50
C LYS A 93 -4.01 3.07 -17.02
N THR A 94 -3.84 4.07 -16.16
CA THR A 94 -4.09 3.92 -14.73
C THR A 94 -5.57 3.73 -14.41
N VAL A 95 -6.46 4.43 -15.12
CA VAL A 95 -7.91 4.23 -14.99
C VAL A 95 -8.31 2.82 -15.44
N LEU A 96 -7.80 2.37 -16.59
CA LEU A 96 -8.09 1.04 -17.12
C LEU A 96 -7.62 -0.07 -16.19
N ILE A 97 -6.39 0.06 -15.64
CA ILE A 97 -5.86 -0.86 -14.64
C ILE A 97 -6.75 -0.88 -13.40
N TYR A 98 -7.10 0.29 -12.87
CA TYR A 98 -7.94 0.40 -11.67
C TYR A 98 -9.30 -0.25 -11.85
N GLU A 99 -10.02 0.10 -12.91
CA GLU A 99 -11.37 -0.40 -13.15
C GLU A 99 -11.39 -1.90 -13.48
N SER A 100 -10.29 -2.47 -13.99
CA SER A 100 -10.24 -3.90 -14.33
C SER A 100 -10.16 -4.79 -13.09
N ILE A 101 -9.36 -4.41 -12.10
CA ILE A 101 -9.14 -5.25 -10.90
C ILE A 101 -10.05 -4.87 -9.72
N GLN A 102 -10.87 -3.83 -9.86
CA GLN A 102 -11.68 -3.31 -8.77
C GLN A 102 -13.00 -4.07 -8.61
N ASN A 103 -13.24 -4.56 -7.39
CA ASN A 103 -14.53 -5.06 -6.94
C ASN A 103 -15.10 -4.16 -5.82
N ASP A 104 -16.35 -4.33 -5.43
CA ASP A 104 -16.97 -3.45 -4.42
C ASP A 104 -16.26 -3.46 -3.06
N ASN A 105 -15.61 -4.57 -2.70
CA ASN A 105 -14.86 -4.68 -1.45
C ASN A 105 -13.54 -3.91 -1.52
N LEU A 106 -12.76 -4.10 -2.58
CA LEU A 106 -11.55 -3.33 -2.84
C LEU A 106 -11.89 -1.83 -2.91
N LYS A 107 -13.00 -1.40 -3.53
CA LYS A 107 -13.40 0.02 -3.54
C LYS A 107 -13.55 0.55 -2.12
N LYS A 108 -14.28 -0.16 -1.26
CA LYS A 108 -14.48 0.21 0.15
C LYS A 108 -13.16 0.26 0.92
N LEU A 109 -12.31 -0.76 0.78
CA LEU A 109 -11.01 -0.84 1.45
C LEU A 109 -10.09 0.31 1.04
N THR A 110 -10.09 0.69 -0.24
CA THR A 110 -9.27 1.83 -0.71
C THR A 110 -9.75 3.18 -0.17
N ILE A 111 -11.06 3.34 0.03
CA ILE A 111 -11.63 4.54 0.67
C ILE A 111 -11.29 4.54 2.16
N GLU A 112 -11.45 3.41 2.85
CA GLU A 112 -11.10 3.26 4.26
C GLU A 112 -9.61 3.56 4.50
N ALA A 113 -8.73 3.09 3.61
CA ALA A 113 -7.30 3.42 3.65
C ALA A 113 -7.05 4.93 3.53
N ALA A 114 -7.74 5.60 2.59
CA ALA A 114 -7.60 7.05 2.41
C ALA A 114 -8.09 7.83 3.64
N GLU A 115 -9.16 7.37 4.30
CA GLU A 115 -9.66 7.96 5.55
C GLU A 115 -8.69 7.76 6.72
N VAL A 116 -8.17 6.54 6.90
CA VAL A 116 -7.15 6.22 7.93
C VAL A 116 -5.90 7.07 7.73
N MET A 117 -5.50 7.27 6.48
CA MET A 117 -4.35 8.09 6.13
C MET A 117 -4.70 9.58 5.97
N ARG A 118 -5.87 10.04 6.42
CA ARG A 118 -6.25 11.47 6.45
C ARG A 118 -6.05 12.17 5.09
N VAL A 119 -6.33 11.48 4.00
CA VAL A 119 -6.13 11.95 2.61
C VAL A 119 -7.29 12.85 2.19
N GLY A 120 -6.99 14.09 1.81
CA GLY A 120 -8.01 15.02 1.31
C GLY A 120 -8.57 14.60 -0.06
N GLY A 121 -9.86 14.83 -0.31
CA GLY A 121 -10.58 14.30 -1.48
C GLY A 121 -9.98 14.64 -2.86
N ALA A 122 -9.45 15.86 -3.03
CA ALA A 122 -8.77 16.23 -4.28
C ALA A 122 -7.46 15.47 -4.47
N TYR A 123 -6.65 15.37 -3.41
CA TYR A 123 -5.39 14.62 -3.42
C TYR A 123 -5.65 13.12 -3.63
N TRP A 124 -6.71 12.59 -3.02
CA TRP A 124 -7.22 11.25 -3.27
C TRP A 124 -7.49 11.01 -4.76
N MET A 125 -8.33 11.85 -5.36
CA MET A 125 -8.80 11.66 -6.74
C MET A 125 -7.67 11.71 -7.78
N PHE A 126 -6.70 12.61 -7.60
CA PHE A 126 -5.68 12.90 -8.62
C PHE A 126 -4.33 12.21 -8.41
N VAL A 127 -3.96 11.89 -7.16
CA VAL A 127 -2.61 11.39 -6.85
C VAL A 127 -2.67 10.03 -6.19
N VAL A 128 -3.35 9.95 -5.04
CA VAL A 128 -3.28 8.75 -4.19
C VAL A 128 -4.00 7.58 -4.82
N ARG A 129 -5.23 7.78 -5.33
CA ARG A 129 -6.00 6.70 -5.95
C ARG A 129 -5.24 6.08 -7.12
N PRO A 130 -4.77 6.83 -8.14
CA PRO A 130 -3.93 6.27 -9.21
C PRO A 130 -2.72 5.44 -8.73
N SER A 131 -2.01 5.94 -7.71
CA SER A 131 -0.82 5.27 -7.15
C SER A 131 -1.19 3.95 -6.46
N LEU A 132 -2.25 3.96 -5.66
CA LEU A 132 -2.75 2.76 -4.98
C LEU A 132 -3.28 1.73 -5.97
N SER A 133 -4.03 2.16 -7.00
CA SER A 133 -4.50 1.28 -8.07
C SER A 133 -3.36 0.53 -8.75
N THR A 134 -2.27 1.25 -9.03
CA THR A 134 -1.07 0.67 -9.63
C THR A 134 -0.41 -0.34 -8.69
N SER A 135 -0.39 -0.05 -7.38
CA SER A 135 0.12 -0.98 -6.38
C SER A 135 -0.72 -2.26 -6.30
N LEU A 136 -2.04 -2.14 -6.24
CA LEU A 136 -2.95 -3.30 -6.20
C LEU A 136 -2.79 -4.17 -7.45
N PHE A 137 -2.64 -3.56 -8.61
CA PHE A 137 -2.37 -4.28 -9.85
C PHE A 137 -1.04 -5.03 -9.82
N PHE A 138 0.01 -4.37 -9.36
CA PHE A 138 1.33 -4.99 -9.21
C PHE A 138 1.28 -6.18 -8.25
N ALA A 139 0.60 -6.02 -7.10
CA ALA A 139 0.39 -7.08 -6.14
C ALA A 139 -0.34 -8.28 -6.77
N LEU A 140 -1.47 -8.07 -7.45
CA LEU A 140 -2.20 -9.14 -8.14
C LEU A 140 -1.34 -9.85 -9.19
N ASN A 141 -0.61 -9.07 -9.99
CA ASN A 141 0.28 -9.62 -11.01
C ASN A 141 1.37 -10.49 -10.38
N GLU A 142 1.98 -10.03 -9.29
CA GLU A 142 2.99 -10.80 -8.55
C GLU A 142 2.39 -12.10 -7.99
N MET A 143 1.17 -12.07 -7.45
CA MET A 143 0.48 -13.27 -6.94
C MET A 143 0.34 -14.36 -8.00
N ILE A 144 -0.02 -13.95 -9.22
CA ILE A 144 -0.21 -14.86 -10.35
C ILE A 144 1.11 -15.44 -10.85
N HIS A 145 2.23 -14.72 -10.68
CA HIS A 145 3.55 -15.17 -11.13
C HIS A 145 4.31 -15.98 -10.08
N CYS A 146 4.03 -15.78 -8.79
CA CYS A 146 4.78 -16.35 -7.68
C CYS A 146 3.94 -17.28 -6.78
N PHE A 147 2.90 -17.93 -7.31
CA PHE A 147 1.96 -18.75 -6.53
C PHE A 147 2.63 -19.87 -5.69
N ASP A 148 3.77 -20.40 -6.16
CA ASP A 148 4.50 -21.47 -5.47
C ASP A 148 5.44 -20.97 -4.34
N ASP A 149 5.49 -19.66 -4.09
CA ASP A 149 6.37 -19.06 -3.08
C ASP A 149 5.64 -18.89 -1.75
N GLU A 150 6.07 -19.67 -0.74
CA GLU A 150 5.48 -19.69 0.60
C GLU A 150 5.50 -18.31 1.30
N ASP A 151 6.46 -17.44 0.96
CA ASP A 151 6.61 -16.11 1.52
C ASP A 151 5.92 -15.01 0.71
N MET A 152 5.28 -15.36 -0.41
CA MET A 152 4.61 -14.40 -1.30
C MET A 152 3.60 -13.53 -0.54
N HIS A 153 2.72 -14.14 0.26
CA HIS A 153 1.72 -13.41 1.04
C HIS A 153 2.36 -12.41 2.02
N ASN A 154 3.45 -12.80 2.69
CA ASN A 154 4.19 -11.93 3.60
C ASN A 154 4.75 -10.71 2.88
N ARG A 155 5.38 -10.92 1.71
CA ARG A 155 5.97 -9.84 0.90
C ARG A 155 4.91 -8.91 0.34
N ILE A 156 3.83 -9.45 -0.19
CA ILE A 156 2.74 -8.67 -0.79
C ILE A 156 1.99 -7.90 0.29
N ALA A 157 1.71 -8.49 1.45
CA ALA A 157 1.10 -7.76 2.56
C ALA A 157 1.98 -6.60 3.01
N TYR A 158 3.30 -6.81 3.15
CA TYR A 158 4.23 -5.75 3.52
C TYR A 158 4.26 -4.63 2.47
N PHE A 159 4.26 -5.00 1.19
CA PHE A 159 4.15 -4.06 0.08
C PHE A 159 2.85 -3.25 0.15
N LEU A 160 1.69 -3.89 0.36
CA LEU A 160 0.40 -3.21 0.46
C LEU A 160 0.34 -2.26 1.67
N VAL A 161 0.92 -2.63 2.81
CA VAL A 161 1.06 -1.70 3.95
C VAL A 161 1.90 -0.50 3.55
N GLY A 162 3.04 -0.71 2.88
CA GLY A 162 3.86 0.38 2.35
C GLY A 162 3.07 1.30 1.40
N SER A 163 2.26 0.73 0.51
CA SER A 163 1.39 1.49 -0.41
C SER A 163 0.38 2.35 0.34
N ILE A 164 -0.25 1.82 1.39
CA ILE A 164 -1.19 2.59 2.24
C ILE A 164 -0.45 3.69 3.00
N LEU A 165 0.68 3.38 3.62
CA LEU A 165 1.45 4.39 4.37
C LEU A 165 1.99 5.49 3.44
N SER A 166 2.30 5.17 2.19
CA SER A 166 2.82 6.12 1.21
C SER A 166 1.81 7.23 0.84
N MET A 167 0.52 7.05 1.17
CA MET A 167 -0.53 8.04 0.91
C MET A 167 -0.32 9.37 1.65
N GLN A 168 0.45 9.36 2.75
CA GLN A 168 0.90 10.56 3.47
C GLN A 168 2.42 10.66 3.55
N ARG A 169 3.14 10.15 2.53
CA ARG A 169 4.59 10.22 2.52
C ARG A 169 5.10 11.66 2.63
N VAL A 170 6.08 11.85 3.51
CA VAL A 170 6.92 13.04 3.58
C VAL A 170 8.26 12.68 2.94
N PRO A 171 8.71 13.42 1.92
CA PRO A 171 10.03 13.21 1.31
C PRO A 171 11.16 13.39 2.35
N ILE A 172 12.20 12.55 2.28
CA ILE A 172 13.34 12.58 3.22
C ILE A 172 14.18 13.85 3.08
N ASP A 173 14.11 14.55 1.94
CA ASP A 173 14.93 15.72 1.62
C ASP A 173 14.51 17.03 2.32
N GLN A 174 13.67 16.97 3.37
CA GLN A 174 13.18 18.14 4.13
C GLN A 174 13.60 18.14 5.62
N GLU A 175 14.54 17.29 6.04
CA GLU A 175 15.09 17.34 7.42
C GLU A 175 16.22 18.37 7.62
N ASP A 176 16.71 19.06 6.59
CA ASP A 176 17.85 19.99 6.72
C ASP A 176 17.53 21.51 6.83
N ASP A 177 16.26 21.93 6.80
CA ASP A 177 15.90 23.37 6.92
C ASP A 177 15.25 23.78 8.27
N ALA A 178 15.11 22.85 9.22
CA ALA A 178 14.48 23.11 10.52
C ALA A 178 15.46 23.14 11.70
N ASP A 179 16.77 22.98 11.48
CA ASP A 179 17.77 23.27 12.51
C ASP A 179 18.19 24.74 12.41
N GLY A 180 17.58 25.54 13.28
CA GLY A 180 17.75 26.98 13.33
C GLY A 180 19.21 27.40 13.45
N LYS A 181 19.73 28.00 12.37
CA LYS A 181 20.82 28.99 12.48
C LYS A 181 20.27 30.29 13.04
N LEU A 182 19.93 30.29 14.33
CA LEU A 182 20.11 31.46 15.17
C LEU A 182 21.52 31.37 15.74
N ASN A 183 22.49 32.01 15.09
CA ASN A 183 23.71 32.45 15.75
C ASN A 183 24.40 33.60 14.98
N LYS A 184 24.29 34.78 15.61
CA LYS A 184 25.03 36.03 15.46
C LYS A 184 24.72 36.95 14.29
#